data_AF-A0A970DMZ0-F1
#
_entry.id   AF-A0A970DMZ0-F1
#
_cell.length_a   1.000
_cell.length_b   1.000
_cell.length_c   1.000
_cell.angle_alpha   90.00
_cell.angle_beta   90.00
_cell.angle_gamma   90.00
#
_symmetry.space_group_name_H-M   'P 1'
#
loop_
_entity.id
_entity.type
_entity.pdbx_description
1 polymer ?
#
loop_
_entity_poly.entity_id
_entity_poly.type
_entity_poly.pdbx_seq_one_letter_code
_entity_poly.pdbx_strand_id
1 'polypeptide(L)'
;MRNLIFMNISSKFESFVQNFNEKFFGFWERFAKEYPALIWLIVIILPYIEALLPFLPLIVIVGFNIQILTPLFGPILSPIFAVLLSAIGSFLGTFTVFLFIRGTFGLRLRQKIENNPKVLPIVRWLENRSSLFIILVMSNPYTPGSLFNYAMSITKIDIKRYFKITFISKTICIFWLAILGVIFQVQENVFSILWVILVYCIVYLIFYGYNKIKHKGKFFLGGEKTMSKKTIADVKLTGKTTLIRVDFNVPMKDGQITDDNRIVQALPTIQYAIKEGAKVVLFSHLGRIKEEADKAKNSLAPVAKRLSELLNQEVKFIPQTRGKELEDAIKGLKNGEVLMFENTRFEDLEGKKESKNDSELGKYWASLGEIFVNDAFGTAHREHASNVGIASNIETTVAGFLMEKEIKFIGEAVENPKRPFVAILGGAKVSDKISVIENLLNKADKIIITGAMAYTFLKAKGLPVGISKVEDDYVDFAKAMLEKAQGKLILPVDHVAAKELSAEAEAKVFDADAMPEDYMGLDIGPKTIELFKNELASAKTVVWNGPAGVFEIEKFSNGTKAICEILANLSDAITIIGGGDSAAAAISLGYEDKFTHISTGGGASLEYLEGKELPGIAIIEDKCCDDCDCHK
;
A
#
# COMPACT_ATOMS: atom_id res chain seq x y z
N MET A 1 8.16 -51.49 -2.20
CA MET A 1 7.80 -51.27 -0.77
C MET A 1 6.97 -50.01 -0.52
N ARG A 2 7.39 -48.80 -0.96
CA ARG A 2 6.60 -47.55 -0.77
C ARG A 2 5.18 -47.57 -1.37
N ASN A 3 4.99 -48.12 -2.57
CA ASN A 3 3.65 -48.23 -3.21
C ASN A 3 2.71 -49.21 -2.49
N LEU A 4 3.26 -50.29 -1.92
CA LEU A 4 2.51 -51.24 -1.10
C LEU A 4 2.08 -50.63 0.24
N ILE A 5 2.92 -49.78 0.84
CA ILE A 5 2.58 -49.05 2.08
C ILE A 5 1.48 -48.01 1.81
N PHE A 6 1.57 -47.26 0.70
CA PHE A 6 0.54 -46.28 0.33
C PHE A 6 -0.81 -46.92 0.00
N MET A 7 -0.84 -48.03 -0.75
CA MET A 7 -2.08 -48.78 -1.02
C MET A 7 -2.70 -49.37 0.25
N ASN A 8 -1.88 -49.84 1.19
CA ASN A 8 -2.35 -50.43 2.46
C ASN A 8 -2.82 -49.36 3.47
N ILE A 9 -2.32 -48.13 3.37
CA ILE A 9 -2.84 -46.98 4.13
C ILE A 9 -4.17 -46.48 3.53
N SER A 10 -4.28 -46.40 2.19
CA SER A 10 -5.52 -46.02 1.51
C SER A 10 -6.65 -46.99 1.83
N SER A 11 -6.41 -48.30 1.71
CA SER A 11 -7.44 -49.31 1.98
C SER A 11 -7.88 -49.34 3.45
N LYS A 12 -6.95 -49.14 4.40
CA LYS A 12 -7.28 -49.02 5.83
C LYS A 12 -8.06 -47.74 6.13
N PHE A 13 -7.73 -46.64 5.47
CA PHE A 13 -8.46 -45.37 5.62
C PHE A 13 -9.87 -45.48 5.04
N GLU A 14 -10.03 -46.05 3.85
CA GLU A 14 -11.33 -46.33 3.23
C GLU A 14 -12.21 -47.23 4.12
N SER A 15 -11.64 -48.33 4.62
CA SER A 15 -12.34 -49.23 5.56
C SER A 15 -12.73 -48.53 6.86
N PHE A 16 -11.86 -47.68 7.41
CA PHE A 16 -12.17 -46.88 8.60
C PHE A 16 -13.32 -45.90 8.33
N VAL A 17 -13.27 -45.15 7.22
CA VAL A 17 -14.31 -44.19 6.83
C VAL A 17 -15.64 -44.91 6.60
N GLN A 18 -15.64 -46.07 5.95
CA GLN A 18 -16.85 -46.86 5.71
C GLN A 18 -17.47 -47.36 7.04
N ASN A 19 -16.67 -47.97 7.91
CA ASN A 19 -17.12 -48.46 9.22
C ASN A 19 -17.60 -47.32 10.13
N PHE A 20 -16.90 -46.18 10.08
CA PHE A 20 -17.32 -44.97 10.79
C PHE A 20 -18.67 -44.46 10.28
N ASN A 21 -18.84 -44.34 8.96
CA ASN A 21 -20.10 -43.88 8.35
C ASN A 21 -21.27 -44.82 8.70
N GLU A 22 -21.09 -46.14 8.59
CA GLU A 22 -22.14 -47.12 8.93
C GLU A 22 -22.57 -47.03 10.40
N LYS A 23 -21.61 -46.96 11.32
CA LYS A 23 -21.92 -46.83 12.75
C LYS A 23 -22.53 -45.48 13.11
N PHE A 24 -21.99 -44.41 12.53
CA PHE A 24 -22.44 -43.03 12.77
C PHE A 24 -23.86 -42.81 12.25
N PHE A 25 -24.12 -43.07 10.97
CA PHE A 25 -25.44 -42.92 10.40
C PHE A 25 -26.43 -43.95 10.95
N GLY A 26 -26.00 -45.18 11.22
CA GLY A 26 -26.85 -46.20 11.86
C GLY A 26 -27.29 -45.81 13.28
N PHE A 27 -26.47 -45.09 14.04
CA PHE A 27 -26.89 -44.50 15.32
C PHE A 27 -28.00 -43.46 15.12
N TRP A 28 -27.78 -42.50 14.22
CA TRP A 28 -28.75 -41.43 13.95
C TRP A 28 -30.05 -41.93 13.33
N GLU A 29 -30.00 -42.99 12.53
CA GLU A 29 -31.19 -43.62 11.96
C GLU A 29 -32.03 -44.30 13.04
N ARG A 30 -31.39 -45.04 13.97
CA ARG A 30 -32.08 -45.61 15.14
C ARG A 30 -32.66 -44.52 16.03
N PHE A 31 -31.89 -43.47 16.30
CA PHE A 31 -32.33 -42.33 17.10
C PHE A 31 -33.52 -41.59 16.46
N ALA A 32 -33.49 -41.39 15.14
CA ALA A 32 -34.60 -40.78 14.40
C ALA A 32 -35.88 -41.64 14.43
N LYS A 33 -35.74 -42.97 14.40
CA LYS A 33 -36.86 -43.91 14.54
C LYS A 33 -37.45 -43.92 15.95
N GLU A 34 -36.59 -43.83 16.98
CA GLU A 34 -37.01 -43.84 18.38
C GLU A 34 -37.61 -42.49 18.82
N TYR A 35 -37.11 -41.37 18.27
CA TYR A 35 -37.53 -40.00 18.62
C TYR A 35 -37.93 -39.17 17.38
N PRO A 36 -39.06 -39.48 16.70
CA PRO A 36 -39.45 -38.81 15.46
C PRO A 36 -39.70 -37.30 15.63
N ALA A 37 -40.12 -36.85 16.82
CA ALA A 37 -40.28 -35.43 17.14
C ALA A 37 -38.97 -34.63 17.09
N LEU A 38 -37.81 -35.30 17.19
CA LEU A 38 -36.49 -34.68 17.18
C LEU A 38 -35.81 -34.72 15.80
N ILE A 39 -36.47 -35.24 14.76
CA ILE A 39 -35.88 -35.37 13.42
C ILE A 39 -35.36 -34.02 12.90
N TRP A 40 -36.09 -32.94 13.09
CA TRP A 40 -35.66 -31.59 12.69
C TRP A 40 -34.33 -31.17 13.32
N LEU A 41 -34.13 -31.55 14.58
CA LEU A 41 -32.90 -31.25 15.31
C LEU A 41 -31.73 -32.03 14.71
N ILE A 42 -31.93 -33.30 14.36
CA ILE A 42 -30.92 -34.16 13.73
C ILE A 42 -30.47 -33.56 12.38
N VAL A 43 -31.42 -33.11 11.56
CA VAL A 43 -31.16 -32.56 10.23
C VAL A 43 -30.28 -31.30 10.28
N ILE A 44 -30.39 -30.50 11.35
CA ILE A 44 -29.57 -29.29 11.57
C ILE A 44 -28.25 -29.64 12.28
N ILE A 45 -28.28 -30.50 13.30
CA ILE A 45 -27.11 -30.84 14.13
C ILE A 45 -26.04 -31.58 13.33
N LEU A 46 -26.42 -32.50 12.45
CA LEU A 46 -25.44 -33.26 11.67
C LEU A 46 -24.51 -32.39 10.82
N PRO A 47 -25.03 -31.46 9.98
CA PRO A 47 -24.17 -30.53 9.25
C PRO A 47 -23.49 -29.47 10.13
N TYR A 48 -24.01 -29.19 11.32
CA TYR A 48 -23.29 -28.41 12.32
C TYR A 48 -22.04 -29.16 12.85
N ILE A 49 -22.17 -30.46 13.11
CA ILE A 49 -21.06 -31.32 13.55
C ILE A 49 -20.01 -31.50 12.43
N GLU A 50 -20.41 -31.53 11.16
CA GLU A 50 -19.46 -31.55 10.02
C GLU A 50 -18.50 -30.38 10.06
N ALA A 51 -18.99 -29.19 10.37
CA ALA A 51 -18.12 -28.02 10.49
C ALA A 51 -17.06 -28.18 11.60
N LEU A 52 -17.25 -29.11 12.55
CA LEU A 52 -16.34 -29.46 13.63
C LEU A 52 -15.43 -30.66 13.29
N LEU A 53 -15.83 -31.56 12.39
CA LEU A 53 -15.13 -32.82 12.08
C LEU A 53 -14.66 -32.87 10.61
N PRO A 54 -13.35 -33.03 10.32
CA PRO A 54 -12.81 -32.88 8.97
C PRO A 54 -13.04 -34.04 7.99
N PHE A 55 -13.82 -35.06 8.35
CA PHE A 55 -13.86 -36.34 7.62
C PHE A 55 -15.20 -36.70 6.97
N LEU A 56 -16.25 -35.87 7.12
CA LEU A 56 -17.55 -36.10 6.48
C LEU A 56 -17.86 -35.02 5.46
N PRO A 57 -17.93 -35.35 4.16
CA PRO A 57 -18.43 -34.40 3.15
C PRO A 57 -19.89 -34.03 3.40
N LEU A 58 -20.22 -32.75 3.26
CA LEU A 58 -21.58 -32.23 3.48
C LEU A 58 -22.62 -32.94 2.60
N ILE A 59 -22.25 -33.37 1.39
CA ILE A 59 -23.12 -34.10 0.47
C ILE A 59 -23.65 -35.42 1.04
N VAL A 60 -22.83 -36.13 1.84
CA VAL A 60 -23.23 -37.40 2.46
C VAL A 60 -24.30 -37.16 3.53
N ILE A 61 -24.12 -36.11 4.32
CA ILE A 61 -25.07 -35.71 5.36
C ILE A 61 -26.39 -35.25 4.76
N VAL A 62 -26.34 -34.50 3.66
CA VAL A 62 -27.55 -34.08 2.95
C VAL A 62 -28.30 -35.30 2.40
N GLY A 63 -27.61 -36.27 1.81
CA GLY A 63 -28.23 -37.52 1.35
C GLY A 63 -28.92 -38.29 2.47
N PHE A 64 -28.28 -38.39 3.64
CA PHE A 64 -28.87 -39.01 4.83
C PHE A 64 -30.09 -38.23 5.35
N ASN A 65 -30.02 -36.90 5.38
CA ASN A 65 -31.14 -36.04 5.76
C ASN A 65 -32.35 -36.21 4.82
N ILE A 66 -32.12 -36.42 3.52
CA ILE A 66 -33.18 -36.76 2.55
C ILE A 66 -33.84 -38.07 2.96
N GLN A 67 -33.06 -39.11 3.26
CA GLN A 67 -33.59 -40.43 3.64
C GLN A 67 -34.46 -40.35 4.90
N ILE A 68 -34.00 -39.65 5.95
CA ILE A 68 -34.76 -39.49 7.20
C ILE A 68 -36.03 -38.65 7.00
N LEU A 69 -35.99 -37.63 6.15
CA LEU A 69 -37.15 -36.76 5.89
C LEU A 69 -38.15 -37.37 4.91
N THR A 70 -37.75 -38.36 4.09
CA THR A 70 -38.62 -38.96 3.05
C THR A 70 -39.93 -39.53 3.61
N PRO A 71 -39.95 -40.27 4.73
CA PRO A 71 -41.19 -40.74 5.34
C PRO A 71 -42.14 -39.63 5.81
N LEU A 72 -41.64 -38.43 6.07
CA LEU A 72 -42.43 -37.31 6.62
C LEU A 72 -43.00 -36.39 5.54
N PHE A 73 -42.22 -36.07 4.51
CA PHE A 73 -42.59 -35.08 3.49
C PHE A 73 -42.69 -35.65 2.07
N GLY A 74 -42.42 -36.94 1.90
CA GLY A 74 -42.43 -37.61 0.61
C GLY A 74 -41.23 -37.23 -0.29
N PRO A 75 -41.07 -37.90 -1.44
CA PRO A 75 -39.85 -37.85 -2.24
C PRO A 75 -39.57 -36.48 -2.90
N ILE A 76 -40.56 -35.59 -2.97
CA ILE A 76 -40.48 -34.29 -3.63
C ILE A 76 -40.05 -33.19 -2.65
N LEU A 77 -40.65 -33.14 -1.46
CA LEU A 77 -40.39 -32.07 -0.49
C LEU A 77 -39.19 -32.37 0.40
N SER A 78 -38.88 -33.65 0.67
CA SER A 78 -37.75 -34.04 1.54
C SER A 78 -36.39 -33.56 1.03
N PRO A 79 -36.06 -33.60 -0.28
CA PRO A 79 -34.86 -32.97 -0.83
C PRO A 79 -34.75 -31.47 -0.51
N ILE A 80 -35.85 -30.73 -0.64
CA ILE A 80 -35.87 -29.28 -0.41
C ILE A 80 -35.60 -28.97 1.07
N PHE A 81 -36.32 -29.64 1.98
CA PHE A 81 -36.14 -29.45 3.42
C PHE A 81 -34.77 -29.91 3.90
N ALA A 82 -34.26 -31.05 3.39
CA ALA A 82 -32.93 -31.54 3.73
C ALA A 82 -31.85 -30.53 3.35
N VAL A 83 -31.93 -29.97 2.16
CA VAL A 83 -30.98 -28.98 1.64
C VAL A 83 -31.03 -27.68 2.44
N LEU A 84 -32.23 -27.13 2.69
CA LEU A 84 -32.41 -25.88 3.44
C LEU A 84 -32.00 -25.99 4.91
N LEU A 85 -32.30 -27.09 5.59
CA LEU A 85 -31.94 -27.23 7.01
C LEU A 85 -30.47 -27.58 7.18
N SER A 86 -29.90 -28.33 6.23
CA SER A 86 -28.45 -28.60 6.22
C SER A 86 -27.63 -27.33 5.99
N ALA A 87 -28.18 -26.38 5.21
CA ALA A 87 -27.63 -25.04 5.05
C ALA A 87 -27.41 -24.34 6.39
N ILE A 88 -28.48 -24.30 7.19
CA ILE A 88 -28.53 -23.60 8.47
C ILE A 88 -27.54 -24.25 9.42
N GLY A 89 -27.55 -25.58 9.51
CA GLY A 89 -26.60 -26.33 10.33
C GLY A 89 -25.14 -26.05 9.96
N SER A 90 -24.80 -26.16 8.67
CA SER A 90 -23.41 -25.98 8.20
C SER A 90 -22.93 -24.54 8.31
N PHE A 91 -23.82 -23.56 8.10
CA PHE A 91 -23.53 -22.15 8.32
C PHE A 91 -23.25 -21.86 9.79
N LEU A 92 -24.14 -22.29 10.69
CA LEU A 92 -24.00 -22.11 12.14
C LEU A 92 -22.72 -22.78 12.64
N GLY A 93 -22.46 -24.03 12.23
CA GLY A 93 -21.26 -24.75 12.65
C GLY A 93 -19.97 -24.06 12.18
N THR A 94 -19.95 -23.62 10.91
CA THR A 94 -18.79 -22.91 10.34
C THR A 94 -18.48 -21.63 11.11
N PHE A 95 -19.52 -20.84 11.40
CA PHE A 95 -19.34 -19.58 12.09
C PHE A 95 -19.00 -19.78 13.58
N THR A 96 -19.58 -20.78 14.25
CA THR A 96 -19.22 -21.11 15.63
C THR A 96 -17.75 -21.51 15.75
N VAL A 97 -17.22 -22.33 14.84
CA VAL A 97 -15.80 -22.70 14.84
C VAL A 97 -14.91 -21.49 14.68
N PHE A 98 -15.25 -20.61 13.72
CA PHE A 98 -14.51 -19.37 13.49
C PHE A 98 -14.48 -18.46 14.72
N LEU A 99 -15.64 -18.22 15.34
CA LEU A 99 -15.75 -17.39 16.54
C LEU A 99 -15.07 -18.02 17.76
N PHE A 100 -15.23 -19.32 17.95
CA PHE A 100 -14.63 -20.05 19.07
C PHE A 100 -13.12 -19.94 19.03
N ILE A 101 -12.48 -20.29 17.90
CA ILE A 101 -11.02 -20.23 17.75
C ILE A 101 -10.52 -18.80 17.91
N ARG A 102 -11.21 -17.83 17.30
CA ARG A 102 -10.82 -16.41 17.38
C ARG A 102 -10.97 -15.85 18.80
N GLY A 103 -12.02 -16.22 19.52
CA GLY A 103 -12.29 -15.77 20.89
C GLY A 103 -11.40 -16.42 21.95
N THR A 104 -11.18 -17.74 21.87
CA THR A 104 -10.40 -18.49 22.88
C THR A 104 -8.89 -18.52 22.63
N PHE A 105 -8.46 -18.52 21.36
CA PHE A 105 -7.05 -18.72 21.01
C PHE A 105 -6.44 -17.57 20.18
N GLY A 106 -7.25 -16.58 19.76
CA GLY A 106 -6.85 -15.57 18.77
C GLY A 106 -5.55 -14.82 19.08
N LEU A 107 -5.37 -14.29 20.29
CA LEU A 107 -4.17 -13.51 20.63
C LEU A 107 -2.91 -14.38 20.79
N ARG A 108 -3.01 -15.51 21.51
CA ARG A 108 -1.87 -16.40 21.78
C ARG A 108 -1.42 -17.18 20.55
N LEU A 109 -2.37 -17.62 19.71
CA LEU A 109 -2.08 -18.38 18.51
C LEU A 109 -1.51 -17.48 17.42
N ARG A 110 -2.02 -16.24 17.28
CA ARG A 110 -1.51 -15.26 16.32
C ARG A 110 -0.08 -14.83 16.63
N GLN A 111 0.27 -14.56 17.89
CA GLN A 111 1.65 -14.28 18.29
C GLN A 111 2.59 -15.46 17.98
N LYS A 112 2.15 -16.71 18.19
CA LYS A 112 2.95 -17.90 17.82
C LYS A 112 3.08 -18.10 16.31
N ILE A 113 2.07 -17.74 15.53
CA ILE A 113 2.05 -17.86 14.07
C ILE A 113 2.89 -16.78 13.41
N GLU A 114 2.82 -15.53 13.89
CA GLU A 114 3.64 -14.41 13.42
C GLU A 114 5.15 -14.70 13.63
N ASN A 115 5.48 -15.49 14.64
CA ASN A 115 6.85 -15.95 14.93
C ASN A 115 7.24 -17.27 14.25
N ASN A 116 6.33 -17.93 13.51
CA ASN A 116 6.62 -19.19 12.83
C ASN A 116 6.85 -19.00 11.32
N PRO A 117 8.12 -19.05 10.84
CA PRO A 117 8.45 -18.75 9.45
C PRO A 117 7.86 -19.75 8.44
N LYS A 118 7.40 -20.93 8.88
CA LYS A 118 6.76 -21.92 7.99
C LYS A 118 5.26 -21.66 7.78
N VAL A 119 4.59 -21.04 8.74
CA VAL A 119 3.13 -20.83 8.71
C VAL A 119 2.77 -19.44 8.22
N LEU A 120 3.60 -18.44 8.52
CA LEU A 120 3.38 -17.05 8.13
C LEU A 120 3.15 -16.83 6.62
N PRO A 121 3.89 -17.49 5.69
CA PRO A 121 3.64 -17.35 4.26
C PRO A 121 2.25 -17.86 3.84
N ILE A 122 1.75 -18.92 4.47
CA ILE A 122 0.45 -19.52 4.18
C ILE A 122 -0.68 -18.59 4.65
N VAL A 123 -0.53 -18.00 5.84
CA VAL A 123 -1.50 -17.04 6.39
C VAL A 123 -1.54 -15.77 5.56
N ARG A 124 -0.38 -15.20 5.20
CA ARG A 124 -0.31 -14.03 4.31
C ARG A 124 -0.88 -14.33 2.93
N TRP A 125 -0.63 -15.53 2.40
CA TRP A 125 -1.19 -15.97 1.13
C TRP A 125 -2.71 -16.03 1.18
N LEU A 126 -3.32 -16.52 2.28
CA LEU A 126 -4.78 -16.53 2.48
C LEU A 126 -5.35 -15.11 2.67
N GLU A 127 -4.68 -14.25 3.44
CA GLU A 127 -5.08 -12.86 3.66
C GLU A 127 -5.14 -12.04 2.37
N ASN A 128 -4.22 -12.34 1.44
CA ASN A 128 -4.13 -11.67 0.14
C ASN A 128 -5.13 -12.24 -0.91
N ARG A 129 -6.01 -13.18 -0.54
CA ARG A 129 -7.02 -13.71 -1.47
C ARG A 129 -8.29 -12.85 -1.47
N SER A 130 -8.86 -12.69 -2.66
CA SER A 130 -10.13 -11.99 -2.83
C SER A 130 -11.26 -12.75 -2.12
N SER A 131 -12.28 -12.01 -1.68
CA SER A 131 -13.48 -12.63 -1.11
C SER A 131 -14.15 -13.62 -2.08
N LEU A 132 -14.04 -13.37 -3.38
CA LEU A 132 -14.54 -14.26 -4.42
C LEU A 132 -13.81 -15.62 -4.42
N PHE A 133 -12.47 -15.63 -4.27
CA PHE A 133 -11.71 -16.87 -4.16
C PHE A 133 -12.16 -17.70 -2.96
N ILE A 134 -12.31 -17.04 -1.80
CA ILE A 134 -12.74 -17.67 -0.55
C ILE A 134 -14.14 -18.26 -0.72
N ILE A 135 -15.07 -17.49 -1.32
CA ILE A 135 -16.42 -17.96 -1.64
C ILE A 135 -16.36 -19.20 -2.52
N LEU A 136 -15.56 -19.20 -3.61
CA LEU A 136 -15.48 -20.32 -4.54
C LEU A 136 -14.98 -21.60 -3.87
N VAL A 137 -13.95 -21.51 -3.04
CA VAL A 137 -13.40 -22.65 -2.29
C VAL A 137 -14.43 -23.19 -1.30
N MET A 138 -15.05 -22.31 -0.50
CA MET A 138 -16.05 -22.71 0.50
C MET A 138 -17.39 -23.17 -0.11
N SER A 139 -17.66 -22.82 -1.37
CA SER A 139 -18.87 -23.24 -2.09
C SER A 139 -18.77 -24.66 -2.63
N ASN A 140 -17.57 -25.26 -2.63
CA ASN A 140 -17.38 -26.61 -3.13
C ASN A 140 -17.80 -27.64 -2.05
N PRO A 141 -18.80 -28.49 -2.30
CA PRO A 141 -19.32 -29.46 -1.32
C PRO A 141 -18.33 -30.55 -0.92
N TYR A 142 -17.24 -30.71 -1.66
CA TYR A 142 -16.14 -31.65 -1.36
C TYR A 142 -14.99 -31.00 -0.58
N THR A 143 -15.03 -29.68 -0.35
CA THR A 143 -14.00 -29.01 0.44
C THR A 143 -14.23 -29.32 1.92
N PRO A 144 -13.21 -29.82 2.66
CA PRO A 144 -13.34 -30.03 4.09
C PRO A 144 -13.55 -28.68 4.80
N GLY A 145 -14.80 -28.35 5.11
CA GLY A 145 -15.18 -27.02 5.59
C GLY A 145 -14.45 -26.65 6.87
N SER A 146 -14.29 -27.60 7.79
CA SER A 146 -13.61 -27.45 9.07
C SER A 146 -12.13 -27.04 8.95
N LEU A 147 -11.36 -27.61 8.01
CA LEU A 147 -9.96 -27.23 7.79
C LEU A 147 -9.84 -25.79 7.29
N PHE A 148 -10.71 -25.42 6.36
CA PHE A 148 -10.73 -24.07 5.81
C PHE A 148 -11.19 -23.04 6.85
N ASN A 149 -12.19 -23.39 7.68
CA ASN A 149 -12.64 -22.57 8.81
C ASN A 149 -11.53 -22.34 9.84
N TYR A 150 -10.73 -23.37 10.12
CA TYR A 150 -9.52 -23.25 10.95
C TYR A 150 -8.52 -22.28 10.32
N ALA A 151 -8.21 -22.45 9.04
CA ALA A 151 -7.27 -21.61 8.32
C ALA A 151 -7.71 -20.15 8.26
N MET A 152 -9.02 -19.88 8.11
CA MET A 152 -9.55 -18.53 8.06
C MET A 152 -9.61 -17.87 9.45
N SER A 153 -9.83 -18.64 10.52
CA SER A 153 -9.90 -18.10 11.89
C SER A 153 -8.56 -17.53 12.40
N ILE A 154 -7.44 -17.95 11.81
CA ILE A 154 -6.10 -17.43 12.11
C ILE A 154 -5.69 -16.23 11.25
N THR A 155 -6.49 -15.83 10.26
CA THR A 155 -6.24 -14.66 9.41
C THR A 155 -6.76 -13.35 10.02
N LYS A 156 -6.31 -12.21 9.51
CA LYS A 156 -6.82 -10.86 9.83
C LYS A 156 -8.19 -10.54 9.21
N ILE A 157 -8.90 -11.50 8.60
CA ILE A 157 -10.20 -11.23 7.99
C ILE A 157 -11.19 -10.67 9.02
N ASP A 158 -11.95 -9.65 8.65
CA ASP A 158 -12.99 -9.09 9.51
C ASP A 158 -14.14 -10.10 9.76
N ILE A 159 -14.73 -10.05 10.96
CA ILE A 159 -15.80 -10.99 11.36
C ILE A 159 -17.06 -10.80 10.49
N LYS A 160 -17.46 -9.55 10.20
CA LYS A 160 -18.62 -9.28 9.34
C LYS A 160 -18.33 -9.70 7.90
N ARG A 161 -17.10 -9.47 7.42
CA ARG A 161 -16.66 -9.92 6.10
C ARG A 161 -16.72 -11.45 5.99
N TYR A 162 -16.22 -12.16 6.99
CA TYR A 162 -16.25 -13.63 6.99
C TYR A 162 -17.68 -14.19 7.09
N PHE A 163 -18.54 -13.56 7.89
CA PHE A 163 -19.96 -13.90 7.96
C PHE A 163 -20.64 -13.81 6.59
N LYS A 164 -20.46 -12.68 5.88
CA LYS A 164 -21.00 -12.50 4.52
C LYS A 164 -20.48 -13.55 3.54
N ILE A 165 -19.18 -13.80 3.55
CA ILE A 165 -18.55 -14.82 2.69
C ILE A 165 -19.14 -16.21 2.97
N THR A 166 -19.24 -16.58 4.24
CA THR A 166 -19.75 -17.88 4.65
C THR A 166 -21.22 -18.03 4.27
N PHE A 167 -22.02 -16.98 4.44
CA PHE A 167 -23.43 -16.98 4.06
C PHE A 167 -23.57 -17.25 2.56
N ILE A 168 -22.88 -16.44 1.74
CA ILE A 168 -22.91 -16.56 0.28
C ILE A 168 -22.38 -17.93 -0.17
N SER A 169 -21.25 -18.38 0.37
CA SER A 169 -20.65 -19.65 -0.04
C SER A 169 -21.53 -20.85 0.30
N LYS A 170 -22.18 -20.84 1.47
CA LYS A 170 -23.11 -21.91 1.84
C LYS A 170 -24.33 -21.87 0.94
N THR A 171 -24.91 -20.70 0.67
CA THR A 171 -26.02 -20.55 -0.32
C THR A 171 -25.66 -21.12 -1.69
N ILE A 172 -24.45 -20.85 -2.20
CA ILE A 172 -23.99 -21.38 -3.49
C ILE A 172 -23.78 -22.90 -3.41
N CYS A 173 -23.16 -23.41 -2.34
CA CYS A 173 -22.97 -24.85 -2.12
C CYS A 173 -24.31 -25.62 -2.12
N ILE A 174 -25.34 -25.04 -1.53
CA ILE A 174 -26.71 -25.58 -1.48
C ILE A 174 -27.33 -25.62 -2.87
N PHE A 175 -27.17 -24.56 -3.67
CA PHE A 175 -27.63 -24.56 -5.05
C PHE A 175 -26.95 -25.66 -5.88
N TRP A 176 -25.64 -25.85 -5.68
CA TRP A 176 -24.89 -26.97 -6.27
C TRP A 176 -25.42 -28.33 -5.82
N LEU A 177 -25.69 -28.51 -4.53
CA LEU A 177 -26.20 -29.76 -3.97
C LEU A 177 -27.63 -30.05 -4.43
N ALA A 178 -28.47 -29.03 -4.62
CA ALA A 178 -29.81 -29.19 -5.18
C ALA A 178 -29.73 -29.64 -6.65
N ILE A 179 -28.84 -29.04 -7.45
CA ILE A 179 -28.59 -29.47 -8.84
C ILE A 179 -28.07 -30.91 -8.87
N LEU A 180 -27.07 -31.24 -8.05
CA LEU A 180 -26.52 -32.59 -7.96
C LEU A 180 -27.57 -33.61 -7.47
N GLY A 181 -28.40 -33.24 -6.50
CA GLY A 181 -29.48 -34.09 -5.98
C GLY A 181 -30.56 -34.39 -7.02
N VAL A 182 -30.93 -33.40 -7.84
CA VAL A 182 -31.80 -33.60 -9.01
C VAL A 182 -31.15 -34.55 -10.01
N ILE A 183 -29.83 -34.45 -10.23
CA ILE A 183 -29.07 -35.36 -11.10
C ILE A 183 -29.02 -36.79 -10.52
N PHE A 184 -28.91 -36.95 -9.20
CA PHE A 184 -28.86 -38.27 -8.54
C PHE A 184 -30.23 -38.97 -8.42
N GLN A 185 -31.34 -38.23 -8.41
CA GLN A 185 -32.69 -38.81 -8.53
C GLN A 185 -33.01 -39.32 -9.94
N VAL A 186 -32.25 -38.88 -10.96
CA VAL A 186 -32.32 -39.39 -12.34
C VAL A 186 -31.21 -40.44 -12.49
N GLN A 187 -31.49 -41.68 -12.09
CA GLN A 187 -30.49 -42.75 -12.10
C GLN A 187 -30.02 -43.15 -13.52
N GLU A 188 -28.73 -43.52 -13.56
CA GLU A 188 -27.96 -44.23 -14.60
C GLU A 188 -27.87 -43.61 -15.99
N ASN A 189 -26.95 -42.65 -16.15
CA ASN A 189 -26.28 -42.51 -17.43
C ASN A 189 -24.94 -41.77 -17.29
N VAL A 190 -23.92 -42.17 -18.05
CA VAL A 190 -22.63 -41.47 -18.22
C VAL A 190 -22.83 -39.98 -18.59
N PHE A 191 -24.00 -39.64 -19.11
CA PHE A 191 -24.46 -38.28 -19.37
C PHE A 191 -24.50 -37.37 -18.14
N SER A 192 -24.68 -37.87 -16.91
CA SER A 192 -24.71 -37.01 -15.71
C SER A 192 -23.33 -36.44 -15.38
N ILE A 193 -22.27 -37.24 -15.53
CA ILE A 193 -20.88 -36.80 -15.35
C ILE A 193 -20.48 -35.85 -16.49
N LEU A 194 -20.86 -36.18 -17.73
CA LEU A 194 -20.63 -35.29 -18.87
C LEU A 194 -21.40 -33.97 -18.73
N TRP A 195 -22.59 -33.97 -18.15
CA TRP A 195 -23.35 -32.75 -17.85
C TRP A 195 -22.69 -31.90 -16.76
N VAL A 196 -22.16 -32.52 -15.71
CA VAL A 196 -21.41 -31.80 -14.66
C VAL A 196 -20.14 -31.20 -15.25
N ILE A 197 -19.40 -31.94 -16.08
CA ILE A 197 -18.22 -31.43 -16.79
C ILE A 197 -18.62 -30.32 -17.77
N LEU A 198 -19.73 -30.48 -18.50
CA LEU A 198 -20.23 -29.48 -19.45
C LEU A 198 -20.65 -28.20 -18.74
N VAL A 199 -21.35 -28.28 -17.60
CA VAL A 199 -21.70 -27.12 -16.77
C VAL A 199 -20.44 -26.48 -16.20
N TYR A 200 -19.45 -27.27 -15.78
CA TYR A 200 -18.17 -26.74 -15.32
C TYR A 200 -17.40 -26.03 -16.44
N CYS A 201 -17.39 -26.61 -17.65
CA CYS A 201 -16.82 -26.02 -18.85
C CYS A 201 -17.58 -24.76 -19.29
N ILE A 202 -18.91 -24.74 -19.19
CA ILE A 202 -19.75 -23.58 -19.52
C ILE A 202 -19.53 -22.47 -18.48
N VAL A 203 -19.50 -22.77 -17.19
CA VAL A 203 -19.18 -21.80 -16.14
C VAL A 203 -17.74 -21.29 -16.32
N TYR A 204 -16.78 -22.17 -16.65
CA TYR A 204 -15.40 -21.78 -16.95
C TYR A 204 -15.29 -20.94 -18.23
N LEU A 205 -16.05 -21.24 -19.28
CA LEU A 205 -16.07 -20.51 -20.55
C LEU A 205 -16.78 -19.17 -20.44
N ILE A 206 -17.88 -19.09 -19.68
CA ILE A 206 -18.53 -17.85 -19.29
C ILE A 206 -17.54 -17.01 -18.48
N PHE A 207 -16.75 -17.61 -17.58
CA PHE A 207 -15.75 -16.92 -16.77
C PHE A 207 -14.49 -16.49 -17.57
N TYR A 208 -14.03 -17.32 -18.52
CA TYR A 208 -12.94 -16.99 -19.44
C TYR A 208 -13.36 -15.92 -20.44
N GLY A 209 -14.57 -16.01 -20.98
CA GLY A 209 -15.22 -14.99 -21.80
C GLY A 209 -15.39 -13.68 -21.02
N TYR A 210 -15.84 -13.75 -19.76
CA TYR A 210 -15.94 -12.60 -18.86
C TYR A 210 -14.56 -11.96 -18.61
N ASN A 211 -13.50 -12.74 -18.37
CA ASN A 211 -12.13 -12.22 -18.22
C ASN A 211 -11.56 -11.63 -19.51
N LYS A 212 -11.93 -12.15 -20.69
CA LYS A 212 -11.50 -11.61 -21.99
C LYS A 212 -12.25 -10.31 -22.35
N ILE A 213 -13.52 -10.20 -21.96
CA ILE A 213 -14.32 -8.97 -22.09
C ILE A 213 -13.91 -7.91 -21.05
N LYS A 214 -13.42 -8.33 -19.88
CA LYS A 214 -12.83 -7.46 -18.82
C LYS A 214 -11.63 -6.64 -19.30
N HIS A 215 -10.95 -7.06 -20.37
CA HIS A 215 -9.90 -6.26 -21.01
C HIS A 215 -10.41 -5.13 -21.91
N LYS A 216 -11.73 -5.02 -22.16
CA LYS A 216 -12.31 -3.98 -23.03
C LYS A 216 -13.47 -3.16 -22.47
N GLY A 217 -13.98 -3.43 -21.26
CA GLY A 217 -15.09 -2.64 -20.72
C GLY A 217 -15.14 -2.60 -19.20
N LYS A 218 -14.93 -1.40 -18.63
CA LYS A 218 -15.28 -1.04 -17.25
C LYS A 218 -16.80 -1.17 -17.05
N PHE A 219 -17.27 -2.06 -16.18
CA PHE A 219 -18.34 -1.75 -15.21
C PHE A 219 -18.43 -2.81 -14.07
N PHE A 220 -18.37 -2.30 -12.83
CA PHE A 220 -18.86 -2.81 -11.53
C PHE A 220 -18.71 -4.30 -11.17
N LEU A 221 -17.62 -4.60 -10.44
CA LEU A 221 -17.63 -5.01 -9.02
C LEU A 221 -16.19 -5.23 -8.56
N GLY A 222 -15.67 -4.27 -7.78
CA GLY A 222 -14.49 -4.41 -6.92
C GLY A 222 -13.14 -4.61 -7.60
N GLY A 223 -12.66 -3.58 -8.31
CA GLY A 223 -11.21 -3.35 -8.36
C GLY A 223 -10.73 -2.94 -6.96
N GLU A 224 -9.49 -3.25 -6.61
CA GLU A 224 -8.84 -2.67 -5.43
C GLU A 224 -8.99 -1.15 -5.50
N LYS A 225 -9.72 -0.61 -4.51
CA LYS A 225 -9.99 0.82 -4.39
C LYS A 225 -8.68 1.50 -4.03
N THR A 226 -8.21 2.41 -4.87
CA THR A 226 -7.47 3.57 -4.40
C THR A 226 -8.43 4.34 -3.49
N MET A 227 -8.35 4.11 -2.17
CA MET A 227 -9.08 4.94 -1.21
C MET A 227 -8.37 6.30 -1.20
N SER A 228 -8.92 7.29 -1.90
CA SER A 228 -8.44 8.66 -1.79
C SER A 228 -8.52 9.07 -0.32
N LYS A 229 -7.45 9.63 0.25
CA LYS A 229 -7.47 10.13 1.63
C LYS A 229 -8.44 11.32 1.74
N LYS A 230 -9.08 11.48 2.90
CA LYS A 230 -9.86 12.68 3.22
C LYS A 230 -8.93 13.88 3.21
N THR A 231 -9.44 14.99 2.71
CA THR A 231 -8.73 16.26 2.60
C THR A 231 -9.33 17.29 3.54
N ILE A 232 -8.63 18.40 3.74
CA ILE A 232 -9.13 19.57 4.46
C ILE A 232 -10.46 20.10 3.88
N ALA A 233 -10.73 19.86 2.60
CA ALA A 233 -11.99 20.24 1.94
C ALA A 233 -13.18 19.33 2.30
N ASP A 234 -12.92 18.16 2.89
CA ASP A 234 -13.96 17.18 3.24
C ASP A 234 -14.52 17.35 4.66
N VAL A 235 -14.03 18.34 5.42
CA VAL A 235 -14.37 18.55 6.83
C VAL A 235 -14.81 19.99 7.12
N LYS A 236 -15.69 20.16 8.10
CA LYS A 236 -16.17 21.49 8.52
C LYS A 236 -15.19 22.13 9.49
N LEU A 237 -14.57 23.23 9.09
CA LEU A 237 -13.56 23.94 9.89
C LEU A 237 -14.11 25.11 10.71
N THR A 238 -15.28 25.65 10.35
CA THR A 238 -15.79 26.89 10.95
C THR A 238 -15.92 26.80 12.47
N GLY A 239 -15.20 27.69 13.17
CA GLY A 239 -15.20 27.78 14.63
C GLY A 239 -14.36 26.72 15.34
N LYS A 240 -13.77 25.78 14.61
CA LYS A 240 -12.95 24.68 15.14
C LYS A 240 -11.50 25.09 15.26
N THR A 241 -10.84 24.62 16.31
CA THR A 241 -9.37 24.73 16.41
C THR A 241 -8.72 23.67 15.53
N THR A 242 -8.04 24.10 14.47
CA THR A 242 -7.44 23.23 13.46
C THR A 242 -5.93 23.24 13.58
N LEU A 243 -5.38 22.10 13.98
CA LEU A 243 -3.94 21.84 14.06
C LEU A 243 -3.44 21.51 12.65
N ILE A 244 -2.51 22.28 12.10
CA ILE A 244 -1.95 22.05 10.77
C ILE A 244 -0.43 21.82 10.87
N ARG A 245 0.00 20.60 10.57
CA ARG A 245 1.42 20.27 10.42
C ARG A 245 1.87 20.70 9.03
N VAL A 246 2.71 21.73 8.97
CA VAL A 246 3.27 22.29 7.73
C VAL A 246 4.76 22.04 7.67
N ASP A 247 5.35 22.06 6.47
CA ASP A 247 6.80 21.93 6.30
C ASP A 247 7.45 23.31 6.15
N PHE A 248 7.86 23.93 7.26
CA PHE A 248 8.62 25.17 7.27
C PHE A 248 10.12 24.96 7.55
N ASN A 249 10.67 23.80 7.17
CA ASN A 249 12.10 23.56 7.24
C ASN A 249 12.84 24.28 6.09
N VAL A 250 12.89 25.60 6.18
CA VAL A 250 13.51 26.48 5.17
C VAL A 250 15.02 26.64 5.40
N PRO A 251 15.82 26.82 4.34
CA PRO A 251 17.24 27.11 4.48
C PRO A 251 17.46 28.50 5.08
N MET A 252 18.27 28.56 6.13
CA MET A 252 18.56 29.76 6.90
C MET A 252 20.04 30.12 6.80
N LYS A 253 20.33 31.42 6.68
CA LYS A 253 21.67 31.99 6.79
C LYS A 253 21.63 33.22 7.69
N ASP A 254 22.45 33.23 8.75
CA ASP A 254 22.54 34.35 9.70
C ASP A 254 21.17 34.78 10.28
N GLY A 255 20.29 33.81 10.56
CA GLY A 255 18.95 34.05 11.09
C GLY A 255 17.91 34.54 10.07
N GLN A 256 18.27 34.60 8.79
CA GLN A 256 17.39 35.01 7.70
C GLN A 256 17.05 33.84 6.78
N ILE A 257 15.83 33.85 6.24
CA ILE A 257 15.36 32.87 5.27
C ILE A 257 16.01 33.16 3.93
N THR A 258 16.66 32.15 3.33
CA THR A 258 17.29 32.27 2.01
C THR A 258 16.41 31.80 0.86
N ASP A 259 15.44 30.94 1.16
CA ASP A 259 14.42 30.44 0.23
C ASP A 259 13.13 30.18 1.02
N ASP A 260 12.04 30.84 0.64
CA ASP A 260 10.74 30.75 1.27
C ASP A 260 9.74 29.85 0.53
N ASN A 261 10.18 29.11 -0.51
CA ASN A 261 9.31 28.26 -1.32
C ASN A 261 8.47 27.29 -0.47
N ARG A 262 9.06 26.66 0.55
CA ARG A 262 8.29 25.76 1.45
C ARG A 262 7.16 26.48 2.20
N ILE A 263 7.33 27.76 2.53
CA ILE A 263 6.27 28.57 3.15
C ILE A 263 5.18 28.86 2.12
N VAL A 264 5.57 29.26 0.90
CA VAL A 264 4.66 29.54 -0.22
C VAL A 264 3.81 28.30 -0.56
N GLN A 265 4.42 27.11 -0.61
CA GLN A 265 3.71 25.86 -0.93
C GLN A 265 2.65 25.47 0.12
N ALA A 266 2.78 25.91 1.37
CA ALA A 266 1.79 25.66 2.43
C ALA A 266 0.64 26.69 2.45
N LEU A 267 0.79 27.83 1.78
CA LEU A 267 -0.22 28.90 1.79
C LEU A 267 -1.62 28.46 1.35
N PRO A 268 -1.81 27.60 0.31
CA PRO A 268 -3.15 27.20 -0.12
C PRO A 268 -3.97 26.55 1.00
N THR A 269 -3.35 25.66 1.78
CA THR A 269 -4.01 24.97 2.91
C THR A 269 -4.33 25.96 4.03
N ILE A 270 -3.38 26.84 4.37
CA ILE A 270 -3.54 27.83 5.44
C ILE A 270 -4.64 28.84 5.08
N GLN A 271 -4.61 29.39 3.87
CA GLN A 271 -5.60 30.36 3.38
C GLN A 271 -7.00 29.76 3.31
N TYR A 272 -7.12 28.48 2.91
CA TYR A 272 -8.39 27.78 2.94
C TYR A 272 -8.94 27.63 4.37
N ALA A 273 -8.11 27.22 5.33
CA ALA A 273 -8.52 27.11 6.72
C ALA A 273 -8.98 28.45 7.30
N ILE A 274 -8.26 29.54 6.99
CA ILE A 274 -8.64 30.90 7.39
C ILE A 274 -10.00 31.27 6.79
N LYS A 275 -10.18 31.07 5.47
CA LYS A 275 -11.39 31.42 4.74
C LYS A 275 -12.63 30.67 5.26
N GLU A 276 -12.47 29.40 5.61
CA GLU A 276 -13.54 28.57 6.17
C GLU A 276 -13.83 28.89 7.66
N GLY A 277 -13.10 29.85 8.26
CA GLY A 277 -13.31 30.33 9.61
C GLY A 277 -12.74 29.41 10.70
N ALA A 278 -11.68 28.67 10.40
CA ALA A 278 -10.93 27.89 11.40
C ALA A 278 -10.17 28.80 12.37
N LYS A 279 -9.88 28.31 13.57
CA LYS A 279 -8.84 28.88 14.45
C LYS A 279 -7.56 28.10 14.17
N VAL A 280 -6.64 28.71 13.41
CA VAL A 280 -5.53 27.99 12.79
C VAL A 280 -4.34 27.92 13.76
N VAL A 281 -3.84 26.71 14.03
CA VAL A 281 -2.65 26.46 14.84
C VAL A 281 -1.62 25.73 13.99
N LEU A 282 -0.54 26.41 13.63
CA LEU A 282 0.53 25.91 12.79
C LEU A 282 1.71 25.42 13.62
N PHE A 283 2.36 24.38 13.11
CA PHE A 283 3.59 23.87 13.70
C PHE A 283 4.47 23.18 12.67
N SER A 284 5.78 23.32 12.86
CA SER A 284 6.79 22.72 12.01
C SER A 284 8.04 22.37 12.81
N HIS A 285 8.92 21.61 12.18
CA HIS A 285 10.32 21.56 12.56
C HIS A 285 11.15 22.56 11.74
N LEU A 286 12.31 22.94 12.26
CA LEU A 286 13.35 23.66 11.53
C LEU A 286 14.72 23.09 11.92
N GLY A 287 15.51 22.68 10.94
CA GLY A 287 16.82 22.09 11.16
C GLY A 287 16.80 20.85 12.05
N ARG A 288 17.91 20.58 12.74
CA ARG A 288 18.06 19.49 13.71
C ARG A 288 18.52 20.07 15.03
N ILE A 289 17.97 19.58 16.13
CA ILE A 289 18.29 20.01 17.49
C ILE A 289 18.99 18.86 18.19
N LYS A 290 20.26 19.04 18.52
CA LYS A 290 21.07 18.05 19.24
C LYS A 290 21.49 18.56 20.62
N GLU A 291 21.70 19.86 20.73
CA GLU A 291 22.13 20.54 21.96
C GLU A 291 21.41 21.89 22.12
N GLU A 292 21.41 22.45 23.33
CA GLU A 292 20.67 23.68 23.65
C GLU A 292 21.07 24.86 22.75
N ALA A 293 22.35 24.93 22.35
CA ALA A 293 22.87 25.95 21.44
C ALA A 293 22.23 25.91 20.04
N ASP A 294 21.69 24.75 19.62
CA ASP A 294 21.00 24.63 18.33
C ASP A 294 19.66 25.39 18.32
N LYS A 295 19.04 25.66 19.47
CA LYS A 295 17.72 26.32 19.52
C LYS A 295 17.77 27.74 18.97
N ALA A 296 18.80 28.50 19.35
CA ALA A 296 18.93 29.91 18.99
C ALA A 296 18.93 30.13 17.47
N LYS A 297 19.59 29.24 16.71
CA LYS A 297 19.66 29.32 15.25
C LYS A 297 18.50 28.64 14.51
N ASN A 298 17.65 27.88 15.21
CA ASN A 298 16.57 27.09 14.63
C ASN A 298 15.19 27.46 15.21
N SER A 299 15.00 28.68 15.71
CA SER A 299 13.67 29.19 16.08
C SER A 299 12.80 29.44 14.85
N LEU A 300 11.49 29.20 14.97
CA LEU A 300 10.50 29.51 13.95
C LEU A 300 10.04 30.98 13.96
N ALA A 301 10.54 31.84 14.85
CA ALA A 301 10.15 33.25 14.88
C ALA A 301 10.34 34.00 13.54
N PRO A 302 11.48 33.83 12.80
CA PRO A 302 11.65 34.45 11.49
C PRO A 302 10.64 33.93 10.45
N VAL A 303 10.28 32.65 10.54
CA VAL A 303 9.26 32.01 9.68
C VAL A 303 7.88 32.60 9.97
N ALA A 304 7.53 32.83 11.24
CA ALA A 304 6.26 33.44 11.63
C ALA A 304 6.09 34.84 11.03
N LYS A 305 7.17 35.62 11.08
CA LYS A 305 7.23 36.95 10.49
C LYS A 305 7.03 36.90 8.98
N ARG A 306 7.77 36.03 8.28
CA ARG A 306 7.65 35.88 6.82
C ARG A 306 6.26 35.40 6.41
N LEU A 307 5.68 34.46 7.15
CA LEU A 307 4.32 34.00 6.91
C LEU A 307 3.28 35.13 7.10
N SER A 308 3.47 35.99 8.10
CA SER A 308 2.60 37.16 8.32
C SER A 308 2.61 38.11 7.12
N GLU A 309 3.80 38.35 6.54
CA GLU A 309 3.95 39.17 5.33
C GLU A 309 3.22 38.54 4.13
N LEU A 310 3.36 37.22 3.93
CA LEU A 310 2.72 36.51 2.82
C LEU A 310 1.19 36.42 2.96
N LEU A 311 0.68 36.30 4.18
CA LEU A 311 -0.77 36.26 4.45
C LEU A 311 -1.42 37.64 4.49
N ASN A 312 -0.63 38.72 4.59
CA ASN A 312 -1.13 40.07 4.91
C ASN A 312 -2.01 40.08 6.18
N GLN A 313 -1.66 39.25 7.16
CA GLN A 313 -2.36 39.11 8.44
C GLN A 313 -1.34 38.77 9.54
N GLU A 314 -1.60 39.20 10.78
CA GLU A 314 -0.80 38.82 11.93
C GLU A 314 -0.81 37.30 12.15
N VAL A 315 0.39 36.69 12.24
CA VAL A 315 0.58 35.33 12.76
C VAL A 315 1.14 35.45 14.18
N LYS A 316 0.33 35.06 15.16
CA LYS A 316 0.74 35.10 16.58
C LYS A 316 1.77 34.01 16.85
N PHE A 317 3.00 34.39 17.18
CA PHE A 317 4.06 33.43 17.50
C PHE A 317 4.16 33.19 19.02
N ILE A 318 4.17 31.92 19.43
CA ILE A 318 4.38 31.51 20.82
C ILE A 318 5.73 30.79 20.93
N PRO A 319 6.72 31.33 21.66
CA PRO A 319 8.08 30.75 21.77
C PRO A 319 8.15 29.56 22.74
N GLN A 320 7.10 28.73 22.79
CA GLN A 320 6.99 27.56 23.64
C GLN A 320 6.35 26.42 22.83
N THR A 321 6.81 25.19 23.04
CA THR A 321 6.23 23.98 22.44
C THR A 321 5.06 23.41 23.25
N ARG A 322 4.95 23.80 24.52
CA ARG A 322 3.94 23.36 25.49
C ARG A 322 3.79 24.33 26.65
N GLY A 323 2.74 24.15 27.44
CA GLY A 323 2.47 24.87 28.68
C GLY A 323 1.35 25.90 28.57
N LYS A 324 1.07 26.52 29.71
CA LYS A 324 -0.10 27.39 29.91
C LYS A 324 -0.16 28.58 28.94
N GLU A 325 0.99 29.18 28.61
CA GLU A 325 1.05 30.30 27.67
C GLU A 325 0.52 29.91 26.28
N LEU A 326 0.92 28.75 25.77
CA LEU A 326 0.45 28.22 24.49
C LEU A 326 -1.04 27.88 24.55
N GLU A 327 -1.47 27.20 25.62
CA GLU A 327 -2.88 26.82 25.81
C GLU A 327 -3.82 28.03 25.88
N ASP A 328 -3.45 29.05 26.66
CA ASP A 328 -4.24 30.27 26.81
C ASP A 328 -4.26 31.07 25.49
N ALA A 329 -3.13 31.09 24.76
CA ALA A 329 -3.08 31.73 23.45
C ALA A 329 -3.99 31.05 22.42
N ILE A 330 -4.03 29.70 22.39
CA ILE A 330 -4.90 28.93 21.50
C ILE A 330 -6.38 29.10 21.88
N LYS A 331 -6.72 29.06 23.18
CA LYS A 331 -8.10 29.29 23.65
C LYS A 331 -8.62 30.68 23.27
N GLY A 332 -7.74 31.68 23.24
CA GLY A 332 -8.05 33.06 22.88
C GLY A 332 -8.23 33.31 21.38
N LEU A 333 -7.95 32.34 20.50
CA LEU A 333 -8.05 32.53 19.05
C LEU A 333 -9.49 32.74 18.60
N LYS A 334 -9.68 33.75 17.75
CA LYS A 334 -10.92 33.99 17.01
C LYS A 334 -10.87 33.27 15.65
N ASN A 335 -12.04 33.12 15.04
CA ASN A 335 -12.16 32.51 13.73
C ASN A 335 -11.36 33.31 12.69
N GLY A 336 -10.55 32.62 11.89
CA GLY A 336 -9.66 33.22 10.89
C GLY A 336 -8.30 33.67 11.44
N GLU A 337 -8.09 33.69 12.76
CA GLU A 337 -6.78 34.02 13.34
C GLU A 337 -5.80 32.83 13.23
N VAL A 338 -4.51 33.16 13.12
CA VAL A 338 -3.42 32.21 12.93
C VAL A 338 -2.44 32.32 14.09
N LEU A 339 -2.14 31.18 14.70
CA LEU A 339 -1.08 31.02 15.69
C LEU A 339 -0.04 30.05 15.16
N MET A 340 1.24 30.32 15.42
CA MET A 340 2.31 29.35 15.23
C MET A 340 3.10 29.21 16.53
N PHE A 341 3.39 27.98 16.93
CA PHE A 341 4.26 27.73 18.08
C PHE A 341 5.66 27.29 17.67
N GLU A 342 6.56 27.25 18.64
CA GLU A 342 7.99 27.02 18.41
C GLU A 342 8.29 25.63 17.80
N ASN A 343 9.47 25.51 17.21
CA ASN A 343 10.01 24.34 16.53
C ASN A 343 9.77 23.03 17.30
N THR A 344 9.03 22.09 16.68
CA THR A 344 8.66 20.81 17.31
C THR A 344 9.87 20.00 17.78
N ARG A 345 11.02 20.13 17.11
CA ARG A 345 12.27 19.44 17.48
C ARG A 345 12.96 20.02 18.70
N PHE A 346 12.48 21.11 19.29
CA PHE A 346 12.98 21.54 20.61
C PHE A 346 12.68 20.47 21.68
N GLU A 347 11.61 19.69 21.49
CA GLU A 347 11.30 18.52 22.30
C GLU A 347 12.28 17.34 22.09
N ASP A 348 13.21 17.42 21.12
CA ASP A 348 14.20 16.37 20.91
C ASP A 348 15.40 16.41 21.88
N LEU A 349 15.62 17.54 22.55
CA LEU A 349 16.73 17.73 23.50
C LEU A 349 16.67 16.72 24.64
N GLU A 350 15.48 16.48 25.17
CA GLU A 350 15.23 15.54 26.25
C GLU A 350 14.61 14.26 25.71
N GLY A 351 15.45 13.30 25.31
CA GLY A 351 14.98 11.95 24.98
C GLY A 351 14.42 11.78 23.56
N LYS A 352 14.57 12.78 22.68
CA LYS A 352 14.08 12.74 21.29
C LYS A 352 12.56 12.57 21.20
N LYS A 353 11.79 13.28 22.04
CA LYS A 353 10.34 13.06 22.19
C LYS A 353 9.57 13.27 20.88
N GLU A 354 9.91 14.29 20.12
CA GLU A 354 9.31 14.52 18.80
C GLU A 354 9.70 13.42 17.81
N SER A 355 11.00 13.20 17.61
CA SER A 355 11.53 12.26 16.61
C SER A 355 11.30 10.78 16.93
N LYS A 356 10.96 10.43 18.18
CA LYS A 356 10.61 9.06 18.60
C LYS A 356 9.11 8.85 18.86
N ASN A 357 8.27 9.82 18.49
CA ASN A 357 6.82 9.73 18.69
C ASN A 357 6.44 9.45 20.15
N ASP A 358 6.93 10.28 21.07
CA ASP A 358 6.56 10.17 22.47
C ASP A 358 5.05 10.29 22.65
N SER A 359 4.48 9.31 23.37
CA SER A 359 3.04 9.18 23.49
C SER A 359 2.38 10.29 24.32
N GLU A 360 3.10 10.87 25.28
CA GLU A 360 2.57 11.98 26.09
C GLU A 360 2.59 13.27 25.29
N LEU A 361 3.64 13.50 24.51
CA LEU A 361 3.77 14.66 23.63
C LEU A 361 2.70 14.67 22.53
N GLY A 362 2.49 13.53 21.86
CA GLY A 362 1.43 13.40 20.84
C GLY A 362 0.03 13.65 21.41
N LYS A 363 -0.27 13.12 22.59
CA LYS A 363 -1.53 13.38 23.32
C LYS A 363 -1.70 14.85 23.70
N TYR A 364 -0.62 15.45 24.21
CA TYR A 364 -0.62 16.86 24.61
C TYR A 364 -0.96 17.74 23.41
N TRP A 365 -0.24 17.61 22.29
CA TRP A 365 -0.52 18.43 21.11
C TRP A 365 -1.89 18.14 20.50
N ALA A 366 -2.34 16.88 20.47
CA ALA A 366 -3.70 16.57 20.02
C ALA A 366 -4.77 17.27 20.87
N SER A 367 -4.56 17.40 22.19
CA SER A 367 -5.50 18.08 23.09
C SER A 367 -5.65 19.59 22.83
N LEU A 368 -4.75 20.19 22.04
CA LEU A 368 -4.77 21.62 21.71
C LEU A 368 -5.79 21.95 20.60
N GLY A 369 -6.36 20.96 19.91
CA GLY A 369 -7.30 21.21 18.82
C GLY A 369 -8.33 20.11 18.62
N GLU A 370 -9.16 20.30 17.61
CA GLU A 370 -10.30 19.42 17.29
C GLU A 370 -10.11 18.68 15.97
N ILE A 371 -9.37 19.26 15.03
CA ILE A 371 -9.08 18.68 13.70
C ILE A 371 -7.58 18.74 13.47
N PHE A 372 -7.00 17.66 12.95
CA PHE A 372 -5.62 17.60 12.51
C PHE A 372 -5.52 17.54 10.98
N VAL A 373 -4.76 18.46 10.41
CA VAL A 373 -4.42 18.52 9.00
C VAL A 373 -2.94 18.24 8.85
N ASN A 374 -2.59 17.14 8.19
CA ASN A 374 -1.21 16.85 7.84
C ASN A 374 -0.91 17.37 6.43
N ASP A 375 -0.11 18.43 6.34
CA ASP A 375 0.31 19.05 5.09
C ASP A 375 1.84 19.02 4.91
N ALA A 376 2.53 18.12 5.62
CA ALA A 376 3.99 18.00 5.62
C ALA A 376 4.45 16.63 5.09
N PHE A 377 4.31 16.43 3.76
CA PHE A 377 4.70 15.18 3.09
C PHE A 377 6.16 14.78 3.33
N GLY A 378 7.09 15.75 3.40
CA GLY A 378 8.51 15.49 3.67
C GLY A 378 8.80 14.77 4.99
N THR A 379 7.90 14.82 5.95
CA THR A 379 8.01 14.06 7.22
C THR A 379 7.06 12.86 7.32
N ALA A 380 6.26 12.58 6.28
CA ALA A 380 5.26 11.51 6.32
C ALA A 380 5.87 10.10 6.41
N HIS A 381 7.10 9.92 5.93
CA HIS A 381 7.86 8.67 6.03
C HIS A 381 8.41 8.37 7.44
N ARG A 382 8.15 9.24 8.43
CA ARG A 382 8.59 9.08 9.82
C ARG A 382 7.41 9.12 10.78
N GLU A 383 7.52 8.32 11.83
CA GLU A 383 6.61 8.36 12.96
C GLU A 383 7.13 9.37 14.00
N HIS A 384 6.58 10.58 14.00
CA HIS A 384 6.88 11.61 14.99
C HIS A 384 5.64 11.97 15.81
N ALA A 385 5.85 12.68 16.92
CA ALA A 385 4.73 13.15 17.74
C ALA A 385 3.87 14.15 16.95
N SER A 386 4.49 15.04 16.17
CA SER A 386 3.80 16.07 15.37
C SER A 386 3.06 15.57 14.13
N ASN A 387 3.07 14.27 13.83
CA ASN A 387 2.25 13.70 12.77
C ASN A 387 1.44 12.50 13.29
N VAL A 388 2.06 11.33 13.41
CA VAL A 388 1.41 10.09 13.84
C VAL A 388 0.95 10.20 15.29
N GLY A 389 1.72 10.85 16.17
CA GLY A 389 1.35 11.04 17.57
C GLY A 389 0.05 11.84 17.74
N ILE A 390 -0.07 12.99 17.06
CA ILE A 390 -1.30 13.79 17.07
C ILE A 390 -2.45 13.02 16.42
N ALA A 391 -2.23 12.47 15.22
CA ALA A 391 -3.25 11.74 14.47
C ALA A 391 -3.84 10.54 15.23
N SER A 392 -3.03 9.88 16.07
CA SER A 392 -3.47 8.75 16.89
C SER A 392 -4.34 9.16 18.09
N ASN A 393 -4.41 10.46 18.42
CA ASN A 393 -5.10 10.98 19.61
C ASN A 393 -6.15 12.05 19.27
N ILE A 394 -6.47 12.23 17.99
CA ILE A 394 -7.49 13.17 17.52
C ILE A 394 -8.46 12.45 16.60
N GLU A 395 -9.74 12.79 16.70
CA GLU A 395 -10.80 12.06 15.99
C GLU A 395 -10.77 12.30 14.48
N THR A 396 -10.47 13.54 14.06
CA THR A 396 -10.48 13.93 12.65
C THR A 396 -9.07 14.23 12.14
N THR A 397 -8.54 13.35 11.29
CA THR A 397 -7.24 13.53 10.61
C THR A 397 -7.40 13.52 9.09
N VAL A 398 -7.00 14.63 8.45
CA VAL A 398 -7.13 14.84 7.01
C VAL A 398 -5.82 15.33 6.38
N ALA A 399 -5.69 15.16 5.05
CA ALA A 399 -4.59 15.72 4.27
C ALA A 399 -4.82 17.21 3.96
N GLY A 400 -3.76 18.03 4.03
CA GLY A 400 -3.77 19.35 3.39
C GLY A 400 -3.60 19.24 1.87
N PHE A 401 -3.66 20.36 1.15
CA PHE A 401 -3.59 20.36 -0.31
C PHE A 401 -2.20 20.00 -0.86
N LEU A 402 -1.11 20.30 -0.14
CA LEU A 402 0.23 19.87 -0.54
C LEU A 402 0.34 18.36 -0.40
N MET A 403 -0.06 17.82 0.75
CA MET A 403 -0.09 16.37 0.98
C MET A 403 -0.98 15.64 -0.04
N GLU A 404 -2.16 16.18 -0.34
CA GLU A 404 -3.06 15.62 -1.35
C GLU A 404 -2.39 15.55 -2.73
N LYS A 405 -1.73 16.62 -3.17
CA LYS A 405 -1.00 16.63 -4.45
C LYS A 405 0.10 15.57 -4.49
N GLU A 406 0.86 15.41 -3.42
CA GLU A 406 1.93 14.42 -3.34
C GLU A 406 1.37 12.98 -3.41
N ILE A 407 0.30 12.70 -2.65
CA ILE A 407 -0.41 11.41 -2.70
C ILE A 407 -0.93 11.15 -4.11
N LYS A 408 -1.56 12.14 -4.73
CA LYS A 408 -2.12 12.04 -6.08
C LYS A 408 -1.05 11.72 -7.11
N PHE A 409 -0.02 12.56 -7.23
CA PHE A 409 0.94 12.39 -8.34
C PHE A 409 1.90 11.23 -8.12
N ILE A 410 2.48 11.07 -6.93
CA ILE A 410 3.45 9.99 -6.68
C ILE A 410 2.72 8.67 -6.50
N GLY A 411 1.60 8.65 -5.78
CA GLY A 411 0.77 7.44 -5.61
C GLY A 411 0.22 6.94 -6.93
N GLU A 412 -0.39 7.79 -7.76
CA GLU A 412 -0.90 7.37 -9.08
C GLU A 412 0.23 6.90 -10.00
N ALA A 413 1.40 7.55 -9.99
CA ALA A 413 2.55 7.12 -10.80
C ALA A 413 3.07 5.74 -10.40
N VAL A 414 2.95 5.37 -9.12
CA VAL A 414 3.42 4.08 -8.59
C VAL A 414 2.36 3.00 -8.72
N GLU A 415 1.07 3.31 -8.55
CA GLU A 415 0.01 2.30 -8.53
C GLU A 415 -0.64 2.08 -9.90
N ASN A 416 -0.93 3.15 -10.64
CA ASN A 416 -1.64 3.09 -11.90
C ASN A 416 -1.16 4.17 -12.90
N PRO A 417 0.12 4.13 -13.32
CA PRO A 417 0.68 5.16 -14.19
C PRO A 417 0.08 5.11 -15.60
N LYS A 418 0.02 6.27 -16.26
CA LYS A 418 -0.29 6.32 -17.69
C LYS A 418 0.92 5.81 -18.47
N ARG A 419 0.69 4.81 -19.33
CA ARG A 419 1.78 4.15 -20.08
C ARG A 419 1.98 4.77 -21.46
N PRO A 420 3.24 4.81 -21.97
CA PRO A 420 4.45 4.28 -21.36
C PRO A 420 4.94 5.05 -20.13
N PHE A 421 5.22 4.33 -19.05
CA PHE A 421 5.80 4.85 -17.81
C PHE A 421 7.32 4.67 -17.84
N VAL A 422 8.04 5.79 -17.82
CA VAL A 422 9.51 5.80 -17.78
C VAL A 422 9.98 6.37 -16.45
N ALA A 423 10.91 5.70 -15.78
CA ALA A 423 11.58 6.24 -14.61
C ALA A 423 13.02 6.62 -14.94
N ILE A 424 13.50 7.75 -14.42
CA ILE A 424 14.89 8.20 -14.55
C ILE A 424 15.50 8.25 -13.16
N LEU A 425 16.51 7.42 -12.92
CA LEU A 425 17.20 7.31 -11.64
C LEU A 425 18.67 7.72 -11.83
N GLY A 426 19.06 8.78 -11.13
CA GLY A 426 20.41 9.34 -11.17
C GLY A 426 21.01 9.54 -9.78
N GLY A 427 22.06 10.36 -9.72
CA GLY A 427 22.81 10.61 -8.50
C GLY A 427 24.00 9.67 -8.29
N ALA A 428 24.56 9.70 -7.08
CA ALA A 428 25.92 9.23 -6.83
C ALA A 428 26.05 7.75 -6.40
N LYS A 429 24.99 7.12 -5.90
CA LYS A 429 25.04 5.80 -5.26
C LYS A 429 23.86 4.93 -5.70
N VAL A 430 24.16 3.67 -6.02
CA VAL A 430 23.20 2.59 -6.24
C VAL A 430 22.55 2.18 -4.92
N SER A 431 23.33 2.13 -3.83
CA SER A 431 22.86 1.70 -2.50
C SER A 431 21.62 2.47 -2.01
N ASP A 432 21.55 3.77 -2.31
CA ASP A 432 20.43 4.64 -1.95
C ASP A 432 19.15 4.38 -2.79
N LYS A 433 19.23 3.58 -3.86
CA LYS A 433 18.15 3.40 -4.86
C LYS A 433 17.75 1.94 -5.09
N ILE A 434 18.31 0.99 -4.35
CA ILE A 434 18.07 -0.46 -4.52
C ILE A 434 16.58 -0.77 -4.53
N SER A 435 15.87 -0.42 -3.46
CA SER A 435 14.45 -0.73 -3.31
C SER A 435 13.59 -0.03 -4.36
N VAL A 436 13.99 1.17 -4.79
CA VAL A 436 13.30 1.94 -5.84
C VAL A 436 13.43 1.22 -7.17
N ILE A 437 14.64 0.78 -7.55
CA ILE A 437 14.89 0.03 -8.78
C ILE A 437 14.08 -1.27 -8.78
N GLU A 438 14.11 -2.03 -7.68
CA GLU A 438 13.38 -3.29 -7.57
C GLU A 438 11.88 -3.12 -7.73
N ASN A 439 11.29 -2.10 -7.11
CA ASN A 439 9.87 -1.80 -7.24
C ASN A 439 9.51 -1.33 -8.66
N LEU A 440 10.30 -0.39 -9.20
CA LEU A 440 10.04 0.18 -10.51
C LEU A 440 10.25 -0.82 -11.65
N LEU A 441 11.12 -1.83 -11.52
CA LEU A 441 11.28 -2.87 -12.55
C LEU A 441 9.97 -3.63 -12.83
N ASN A 442 9.13 -3.79 -11.81
CA ASN A 442 7.83 -4.43 -11.92
C ASN A 442 6.76 -3.50 -12.51
N LYS A 443 6.97 -2.17 -12.48
CA LYS A 443 5.94 -1.16 -12.73
C LYS A 443 6.22 -0.33 -13.98
N ALA A 444 7.44 0.15 -14.15
CA ALA A 444 7.86 0.94 -15.29
C ALA A 444 8.01 0.08 -16.56
N ASP A 445 7.72 0.71 -17.69
CA ASP A 445 7.98 0.16 -19.02
C ASP A 445 9.47 0.26 -19.34
N LYS A 446 10.12 1.36 -18.92
CA LYS A 446 11.56 1.60 -19.06
C LYS A 446 12.12 2.29 -17.82
N ILE A 447 13.37 2.00 -17.50
CA ILE A 447 14.11 2.68 -16.43
C ILE A 447 15.43 3.16 -16.99
N ILE A 448 15.63 4.46 -17.01
CA ILE A 448 16.88 5.11 -17.38
C ILE A 448 17.74 5.25 -16.13
N ILE A 449 18.95 4.71 -16.15
CA ILE A 449 19.96 4.91 -15.11
C ILE A 449 20.96 5.94 -15.60
N THR A 450 21.27 6.93 -14.78
CA THR A 450 22.20 8.03 -15.09
C THR A 450 23.01 8.42 -13.86
N GLY A 451 23.84 9.47 -13.93
CA GLY A 451 24.70 9.88 -12.81
C GLY A 451 25.81 8.88 -12.52
N ALA A 452 26.49 9.08 -11.38
CA ALA A 452 27.61 8.22 -11.00
C ALA A 452 27.17 6.78 -10.70
N MET A 453 25.93 6.56 -10.28
CA MET A 453 25.40 5.22 -10.05
C MET A 453 25.39 4.34 -11.31
N ALA A 454 25.37 4.95 -12.51
CA ALA A 454 25.44 4.21 -13.77
C ALA A 454 26.77 3.43 -13.92
N TYR A 455 27.88 3.91 -13.35
CA TYR A 455 29.18 3.25 -13.50
C TYR A 455 29.25 1.90 -12.81
N THR A 456 28.51 1.68 -11.71
CA THR A 456 28.37 0.34 -11.10
C THR A 456 27.67 -0.63 -12.06
N PHE A 457 26.65 -0.18 -12.79
CA PHE A 457 25.95 -1.00 -13.80
C PHE A 457 26.82 -1.25 -15.04
N LEU A 458 27.60 -0.26 -15.49
CA LEU A 458 28.53 -0.42 -16.61
C LEU A 458 29.66 -1.39 -16.25
N LYS A 459 30.22 -1.30 -15.03
CA LYS A 459 31.18 -2.29 -14.51
C LYS A 459 30.58 -3.69 -14.44
N ALA A 460 29.31 -3.82 -14.03
CA ALA A 460 28.60 -5.10 -14.03
C ALA A 460 28.42 -5.71 -15.44
N LYS A 461 28.41 -4.88 -16.50
CA LYS A 461 28.46 -5.32 -17.91
C LYS A 461 29.88 -5.63 -18.42
N GLY A 462 30.90 -5.47 -17.58
CA GLY A 462 32.31 -5.66 -17.96
C GLY A 462 32.89 -4.51 -18.78
N LEU A 463 32.28 -3.32 -18.75
CA LEU A 463 32.79 -2.14 -19.46
C LEU A 463 33.83 -1.39 -18.60
N PRO A 464 34.82 -0.73 -19.23
CA PRO A 464 35.79 0.09 -18.53
C PRO A 464 35.12 1.33 -17.94
N VAL A 465 35.44 1.65 -16.68
CA VAL A 465 34.89 2.80 -15.95
C VAL A 465 35.96 3.73 -15.38
N GLY A 466 37.24 3.45 -15.64
CA GLY A 466 38.38 4.21 -15.11
C GLY A 466 38.33 4.36 -13.59
N ILE A 467 38.57 5.58 -13.10
CA ILE A 467 38.47 5.96 -11.68
C ILE A 467 37.08 6.52 -11.31
N SER A 468 36.06 6.26 -12.13
CA SER A 468 34.68 6.68 -11.84
C SER A 468 34.19 6.09 -10.52
N LYS A 469 33.25 6.79 -9.86
CA LYS A 469 32.66 6.32 -8.62
C LYS A 469 31.85 5.05 -8.85
N VAL A 470 32.29 3.96 -8.23
CA VAL A 470 31.62 2.65 -8.27
C VAL A 470 31.46 2.15 -6.84
N GLU A 471 30.36 1.44 -6.58
CA GLU A 471 30.18 0.69 -5.34
C GLU A 471 30.37 -0.80 -5.63
N ASP A 472 31.59 -1.29 -5.41
CA ASP A 472 32.00 -2.66 -5.75
C ASP A 472 31.11 -3.74 -5.10
N ASP A 473 30.69 -3.51 -3.85
CA ASP A 473 29.80 -4.39 -3.09
C ASP A 473 28.41 -4.58 -3.76
N TYR A 474 28.04 -3.71 -4.70
CA TYR A 474 26.75 -3.73 -5.39
C TYR A 474 26.85 -4.09 -6.88
N VAL A 475 28.02 -4.51 -7.38
CA VAL A 475 28.18 -4.96 -8.77
C VAL A 475 27.36 -6.22 -9.04
N ASP A 476 27.34 -7.19 -8.12
CA ASP A 476 26.53 -8.40 -8.24
C ASP A 476 25.03 -8.09 -8.24
N PHE A 477 24.61 -7.14 -7.41
CA PHE A 477 23.24 -6.64 -7.42
C PHE A 477 22.89 -6.00 -8.77
N ALA A 478 23.75 -5.12 -9.29
CA ALA A 478 23.54 -4.47 -10.57
C ALA A 478 23.44 -5.47 -11.71
N LYS A 479 24.26 -6.52 -11.70
CA LYS A 479 24.20 -7.64 -12.65
C LYS A 479 22.86 -8.37 -12.58
N ALA A 480 22.41 -8.74 -11.38
CA ALA A 480 21.11 -9.37 -11.18
C ALA A 480 19.94 -8.49 -11.66
N MET A 481 20.02 -7.18 -11.46
CA MET A 481 19.00 -6.24 -11.95
C MET A 481 19.00 -6.11 -13.47
N LEU A 482 20.16 -6.10 -14.14
CA LEU A 482 20.26 -6.10 -15.60
C LEU A 482 19.62 -7.35 -16.21
N GLU A 483 19.87 -8.52 -15.61
CA GLU A 483 19.25 -9.78 -16.03
C GLU A 483 17.72 -9.75 -15.81
N LYS A 484 17.28 -9.32 -14.63
CA LYS A 484 15.85 -9.20 -14.29
C LYS A 484 15.11 -8.21 -15.18
N ALA A 485 15.78 -7.15 -15.62
CA ALA A 485 15.17 -6.08 -16.40
C ALA A 485 14.83 -6.49 -17.84
N GLN A 486 15.44 -7.55 -18.39
CA GLN A 486 15.19 -8.02 -19.77
C GLN A 486 15.23 -6.89 -20.82
N GLY A 487 16.18 -5.95 -20.67
CA GLY A 487 16.34 -4.80 -21.58
C GLY A 487 15.52 -3.55 -21.22
N LYS A 488 14.76 -3.55 -20.11
CA LYS A 488 14.08 -2.35 -19.61
C LYS A 488 15.02 -1.29 -19.03
N LEU A 489 16.20 -1.69 -18.55
CA LEU A 489 17.21 -0.77 -18.02
C LEU A 489 18.01 -0.16 -19.17
N ILE A 490 17.92 1.15 -19.33
CA ILE A 490 18.67 1.93 -20.31
C ILE A 490 19.85 2.60 -19.58
N LEU A 491 21.07 2.34 -20.05
CA LEU A 491 22.30 2.89 -19.49
C LEU A 491 22.91 3.92 -20.46
N PRO A 492 23.80 4.81 -19.99
CA PRO A 492 24.57 5.69 -20.86
C PRO A 492 25.44 4.92 -21.86
N VAL A 493 25.65 5.52 -23.02
CA VAL A 493 26.48 4.98 -24.12
C VAL A 493 27.74 5.81 -24.39
N ASP A 494 27.82 7.00 -23.78
CA ASP A 494 28.98 7.89 -23.77
C ASP A 494 28.94 8.81 -22.53
N HIS A 495 30.07 9.41 -22.22
CA HIS A 495 30.29 10.12 -20.96
C HIS A 495 31.15 11.37 -21.18
N VAL A 496 30.86 12.43 -20.44
CA VAL A 496 31.81 13.53 -20.22
C VAL A 496 32.66 13.16 -19.01
N ALA A 497 33.97 13.09 -19.18
CA ALA A 497 34.92 12.64 -18.17
C ALA A 497 36.08 13.60 -18.00
N ALA A 498 36.70 13.59 -16.83
CA ALA A 498 37.91 14.32 -16.51
C ALA A 498 38.83 13.49 -15.60
N LYS A 499 40.09 13.90 -15.43
CA LYS A 499 41.04 13.22 -14.53
C LYS A 499 40.81 13.55 -13.06
N GLU A 500 40.12 14.65 -12.77
CA GLU A 500 39.84 15.14 -11.42
C GLU A 500 38.48 15.85 -11.35
N LEU A 501 37.89 15.89 -10.16
CA LEU A 501 36.65 16.57 -9.89
C LEU A 501 36.92 18.04 -9.54
N SER A 502 37.04 18.89 -10.56
CA SER A 502 37.31 20.32 -10.40
C SER A 502 36.67 21.13 -11.55
N ALA A 503 36.39 22.41 -11.30
CA ALA A 503 35.88 23.33 -12.32
C ALA A 503 36.95 23.64 -13.38
N GLU A 504 38.22 23.53 -13.03
CA GLU A 504 39.38 23.78 -13.88
C GLU A 504 39.72 22.58 -14.78
N ALA A 505 39.30 21.37 -14.41
CA ALA A 505 39.61 20.14 -15.11
C ALA A 505 39.25 20.17 -16.62
N GLU A 506 40.07 19.51 -17.44
CA GLU A 506 39.82 19.35 -18.88
C GLU A 506 38.78 18.23 -19.10
N ALA A 507 37.59 18.60 -19.59
CA ALA A 507 36.51 17.67 -19.89
C ALA A 507 36.65 17.08 -21.31
N LYS A 508 36.53 15.76 -21.43
CA LYS A 508 36.55 15.03 -22.71
C LYS A 508 35.40 14.05 -22.80
N VAL A 509 34.95 13.76 -24.01
CA VAL A 509 33.88 12.79 -24.26
C VAL A 509 34.48 11.45 -24.63
N PHE A 510 34.02 10.37 -24.00
CA PHE A 510 34.41 9.00 -24.30
C PHE A 510 33.17 8.12 -24.48
N ASP A 511 33.23 7.18 -25.40
CA ASP A 511 32.22 6.11 -25.52
C ASP A 511 32.29 5.19 -24.28
N ALA A 512 31.16 4.59 -23.91
CA ALA A 512 31.04 3.79 -22.69
C ALA A 512 31.95 2.55 -22.65
N ASP A 513 32.41 2.07 -23.80
CA ASP A 513 33.35 0.96 -23.94
C ASP A 513 34.82 1.39 -24.12
N ALA A 514 35.09 2.70 -24.09
CA ALA A 514 36.40 3.28 -24.39
C ALA A 514 36.90 4.25 -23.30
N MET A 515 36.37 4.17 -22.07
CA MET A 515 36.81 5.01 -20.95
C MET A 515 38.27 4.68 -20.54
N PRO A 516 39.20 5.66 -20.56
CA PRO A 516 40.57 5.42 -20.10
C PRO A 516 40.66 5.19 -18.58
N GLU A 517 41.73 4.51 -18.14
CA GLU A 517 41.91 4.14 -16.73
C GLU A 517 42.05 5.33 -15.79
N ASP A 518 42.63 6.45 -16.25
CA ASP A 518 42.91 7.65 -15.46
C ASP A 518 41.80 8.73 -15.51
N TYR A 519 40.65 8.41 -16.11
CA TYR A 519 39.49 9.30 -16.18
C TYR A 519 38.34 8.82 -15.29
N MET A 520 37.56 9.77 -14.78
CA MET A 520 36.25 9.54 -14.17
C MET A 520 35.16 10.24 -14.98
N GLY A 521 34.06 9.53 -15.21
CA GLY A 521 32.87 10.10 -15.82
C GLY A 521 32.11 10.98 -14.81
N LEU A 522 31.81 12.20 -15.23
CA LEU A 522 31.23 13.26 -14.38
C LEU A 522 29.89 13.78 -14.91
N ASP A 523 29.53 13.45 -16.15
CA ASP A 523 28.22 13.70 -16.75
C ASP A 523 27.95 12.72 -17.91
N ILE A 524 26.71 12.65 -18.39
CA ILE A 524 26.37 11.88 -19.60
C ILE A 524 26.82 12.62 -20.87
N GLY A 525 27.25 11.87 -21.88
CA GLY A 525 27.68 12.44 -23.16
C GLY A 525 26.52 12.77 -24.11
N PRO A 526 26.82 13.44 -25.24
CA PRO A 526 25.83 13.85 -26.23
C PRO A 526 25.05 12.70 -26.87
N LYS A 527 25.68 11.53 -27.12
CA LYS A 527 24.97 10.37 -27.69
C LYS A 527 23.95 9.81 -26.70
N THR A 528 24.28 9.83 -25.41
CA THR A 528 23.38 9.41 -24.33
C THR A 528 22.20 10.37 -24.18
N ILE A 529 22.43 11.68 -24.30
CA ILE A 529 21.36 12.67 -24.29
C ILE A 529 20.37 12.40 -25.44
N GLU A 530 20.87 12.14 -26.65
CA GLU A 530 20.04 11.79 -27.80
C GLU A 530 19.26 10.48 -27.58
N LEU A 531 19.92 9.45 -27.04
CA LEU A 531 19.29 8.20 -26.66
C LEU A 531 18.13 8.43 -25.68
N PHE A 532 18.38 9.15 -24.58
CA PHE A 532 17.37 9.40 -23.56
C PHE A 532 16.20 10.21 -24.11
N LYS A 533 16.47 11.20 -24.97
CA LYS A 533 15.43 11.96 -25.69
C LYS A 533 14.50 11.04 -26.48
N ASN A 534 15.07 10.10 -27.23
CA ASN A 534 14.30 9.15 -28.04
C ASN A 534 13.48 8.18 -27.16
N GLU A 535 14.07 7.69 -26.07
CA GLU A 535 13.40 6.80 -25.11
C GLU A 535 12.22 7.48 -24.40
N LEU A 536 12.32 8.79 -24.15
CA LEU A 536 11.32 9.62 -23.45
C LEU A 536 10.23 10.17 -24.36
N ALA A 537 10.45 10.27 -25.67
CA ALA A 537 9.54 10.95 -26.60
C ALA A 537 8.10 10.42 -26.61
N SER A 538 7.90 9.13 -26.29
CA SER A 538 6.58 8.49 -26.25
C SER A 538 5.98 8.35 -24.84
N ALA A 539 6.71 8.76 -23.80
CA ALA A 539 6.29 8.56 -22.41
C ALA A 539 5.00 9.33 -22.09
N LYS A 540 4.14 8.72 -21.28
CA LYS A 540 2.90 9.34 -20.75
C LYS A 540 2.97 9.62 -19.26
N THR A 541 3.88 8.96 -18.56
CA THR A 541 4.28 9.30 -17.20
C THR A 541 5.80 9.19 -17.11
N VAL A 542 6.44 10.21 -16.55
CA VAL A 542 7.87 10.21 -16.25
C VAL A 542 8.09 10.59 -14.81
N VAL A 543 8.87 9.77 -14.08
CA VAL A 543 9.36 10.10 -12.74
C VAL A 543 10.86 10.27 -12.82
N TRP A 544 11.37 11.43 -12.41
CA TRP A 544 12.79 11.75 -12.40
C TRP A 544 13.31 11.95 -10.96
N ASN A 545 14.35 11.20 -10.61
CA ASN A 545 15.00 11.26 -9.31
C ASN A 545 16.53 11.12 -9.43
N GLY A 546 17.24 12.24 -9.31
CA GLY A 546 18.70 12.32 -9.29
C GLY A 546 19.30 12.92 -10.57
N PRO A 547 20.34 13.76 -10.46
CA PRO A 547 20.99 14.39 -11.62
C PRO A 547 21.78 13.38 -12.47
N ALA A 548 22.10 13.79 -13.70
CA ALA A 548 22.86 12.98 -14.67
C ALA A 548 24.38 13.10 -14.52
N GLY A 549 24.83 14.13 -13.79
CA GLY A 549 26.23 14.46 -13.57
C GLY A 549 26.41 15.36 -12.34
N VAL A 550 27.63 15.88 -12.15
CA VAL A 550 27.95 16.84 -11.08
C VAL A 550 27.49 18.24 -11.50
N PHE A 551 26.18 18.46 -11.44
CA PHE A 551 25.53 19.64 -12.02
C PHE A 551 25.90 20.97 -11.36
N GLU A 552 26.51 20.92 -10.17
CA GLU A 552 27.07 22.07 -9.45
C GLU A 552 28.28 22.67 -10.17
N ILE A 553 28.93 21.89 -11.04
CA ILE A 553 30.03 22.35 -11.89
C ILE A 553 29.51 22.51 -13.32
N GLU A 554 29.60 23.71 -13.87
CA GLU A 554 29.00 24.06 -15.16
C GLU A 554 29.40 23.09 -16.30
N LYS A 555 30.67 22.69 -16.36
CA LYS A 555 31.21 21.72 -17.34
C LYS A 555 30.57 20.33 -17.29
N PHE A 556 29.98 19.95 -16.15
CA PHE A 556 29.37 18.64 -15.89
C PHE A 556 27.87 18.74 -15.60
N SER A 557 27.25 19.84 -16.05
CA SER A 557 25.82 20.13 -15.85
C SER A 557 24.94 19.86 -17.07
N ASN A 558 25.55 19.64 -18.25
CA ASN A 558 24.85 19.61 -19.53
C ASN A 558 23.86 18.45 -19.66
N GLY A 559 24.21 17.27 -19.17
CA GLY A 559 23.33 16.11 -19.17
C GLY A 559 22.10 16.32 -18.28
N THR A 560 22.30 16.90 -17.10
CA THR A 560 21.20 17.23 -16.18
C THR A 560 20.28 18.29 -16.78
N LYS A 561 20.86 19.34 -17.39
CA LYS A 561 20.12 20.38 -18.13
C LYS A 561 19.32 19.78 -19.27
N ALA A 562 19.93 18.92 -20.08
CA ALA A 562 19.27 18.29 -21.21
C ALA A 562 18.10 17.38 -20.79
N ILE A 563 18.25 16.58 -19.74
CA ILE A 563 17.13 15.79 -19.19
C ILE A 563 16.01 16.74 -18.74
N CYS A 564 16.33 17.80 -18.00
CA CYS A 564 15.35 18.78 -17.54
C CYS A 564 14.59 19.42 -18.73
N GLU A 565 15.30 19.87 -19.75
CA GLU A 565 14.74 20.45 -20.98
C GLU A 565 13.86 19.47 -21.76
N ILE A 566 14.30 18.21 -21.89
CA ILE A 566 13.51 17.17 -22.55
C ILE A 566 12.18 17.00 -21.82
N LEU A 567 12.20 16.84 -20.49
CA LEU A 567 11.00 16.63 -19.70
C LEU A 567 10.08 17.85 -19.68
N ALA A 568 10.63 19.06 -19.57
CA ALA A 568 9.87 20.31 -19.59
C ALA A 568 9.12 20.53 -20.92
N ASN A 569 9.58 19.92 -22.01
CA ASN A 569 8.97 20.01 -23.33
C ASN A 569 8.05 18.83 -23.69
N LEU A 570 7.84 17.85 -22.78
CA LEU A 570 6.87 16.77 -22.97
C LEU A 570 5.44 17.25 -22.64
N SER A 571 4.76 17.86 -23.62
CA SER A 571 3.40 18.43 -23.41
C SER A 571 2.32 17.40 -23.06
N ASP A 572 2.49 16.15 -23.49
CA ASP A 572 1.48 15.09 -23.39
C ASP A 572 1.80 14.04 -22.31
N ALA A 573 2.72 14.36 -21.39
CA ALA A 573 3.18 13.47 -20.34
C ALA A 573 2.98 14.09 -18.95
N ILE A 574 2.65 13.24 -17.97
CA ILE A 574 2.75 13.60 -16.56
C ILE A 574 4.23 13.54 -16.18
N THR A 575 4.83 14.67 -15.83
CA THR A 575 6.26 14.77 -15.46
C THR A 575 6.40 15.09 -13.97
N ILE A 576 7.03 14.17 -13.24
CA ILE A 576 7.16 14.23 -11.78
C ILE A 576 8.63 14.26 -11.39
N ILE A 577 9.03 15.24 -10.58
CA ILE A 577 10.35 15.29 -9.96
C ILE A 577 10.25 14.81 -8.51
N GLY A 578 11.02 13.78 -8.15
CA GLY A 578 10.94 13.13 -6.84
C GLY A 578 12.16 13.33 -5.93
N GLY A 579 13.18 14.11 -6.32
CA GLY A 579 14.43 14.26 -5.58
C GLY A 579 14.85 15.71 -5.42
N GLY A 580 15.43 16.06 -4.27
CA GLY A 580 15.82 17.45 -3.96
C GLY A 580 16.79 18.05 -4.97
N ASP A 581 17.81 17.31 -5.38
CA ASP A 581 18.81 17.78 -6.37
C ASP A 581 18.19 17.99 -7.75
N SER A 582 17.30 17.09 -8.19
CA SER A 582 16.56 17.26 -9.45
C SER A 582 15.59 18.43 -9.41
N ALA A 583 14.96 18.68 -8.25
CA ALA A 583 14.08 19.83 -8.06
C ALA A 583 14.88 21.14 -8.12
N ALA A 584 16.02 21.21 -7.43
CA ALA A 584 16.92 22.36 -7.47
C ALA A 584 17.44 22.63 -8.90
N ALA A 585 17.79 21.58 -9.65
CA ALA A 585 18.17 21.70 -11.05
C ALA A 585 17.02 22.30 -11.90
N ALA A 586 15.78 21.82 -11.75
CA ALA A 586 14.65 22.36 -12.51
C ALA A 586 14.33 23.83 -12.18
N ILE A 587 14.40 24.19 -10.89
CA ILE A 587 14.16 25.56 -10.42
C ILE A 587 15.26 26.51 -10.93
N SER A 588 16.54 26.14 -10.78
CA SER A 588 17.66 26.98 -11.23
C SER A 588 17.69 27.24 -12.74
N LEU A 589 17.11 26.34 -13.53
CA LEU A 589 16.97 26.47 -14.98
C LEU A 589 15.69 27.19 -15.43
N GLY A 590 14.82 27.57 -14.49
CA GLY A 590 13.56 28.27 -14.79
C GLY A 590 12.47 27.37 -15.40
N TYR A 591 12.55 26.05 -15.17
CA TYR A 591 11.57 25.08 -15.68
C TYR A 591 10.53 24.64 -14.65
N GLU A 592 10.53 25.22 -13.44
CA GLU A 592 9.60 24.85 -12.35
C GLU A 592 8.14 24.73 -12.82
N ASP A 593 7.63 25.73 -13.52
CA ASP A 593 6.25 25.79 -14.01
C ASP A 593 5.94 24.85 -15.21
N LYS A 594 6.96 24.17 -15.76
CA LYS A 594 6.81 23.23 -16.88
C LYS A 594 6.59 21.79 -16.42
N PHE A 595 6.95 21.47 -15.18
CA PHE A 595 6.72 20.13 -14.63
C PHE A 595 5.29 20.00 -14.12
N THR A 596 4.71 18.81 -14.27
CA THR A 596 3.36 18.56 -13.73
C THR A 596 3.38 18.58 -12.20
N HIS A 597 4.44 18.05 -11.60
CA HIS A 597 4.61 18.04 -10.14
C HIS A 597 6.10 18.01 -9.77
N ILE A 598 6.49 18.89 -8.86
CA ILE A 598 7.80 18.86 -8.21
C ILE A 598 7.56 18.54 -6.73
N SER A 599 8.03 17.38 -6.32
CA SER A 599 7.82 16.91 -4.95
C SER A 599 8.70 17.65 -3.96
N THR A 600 8.10 18.06 -2.85
CA THR A 600 8.74 18.68 -1.70
C THR A 600 9.25 17.65 -0.68
N GLY A 601 8.95 16.37 -0.91
CA GLY A 601 9.11 15.28 0.06
C GLY A 601 10.52 14.71 0.21
N GLY A 602 11.40 14.92 -0.78
CA GLY A 602 12.76 14.37 -0.80
C GLY A 602 12.79 12.87 -0.50
N GLY A 603 13.25 12.50 0.70
CA GLY A 603 13.27 11.10 1.16
C GLY A 603 11.88 10.45 1.25
N ALA A 604 10.84 11.21 1.60
CA ALA A 604 9.47 10.70 1.63
C ALA A 604 9.00 10.29 0.22
N SER A 605 9.30 11.11 -0.78
CA SER A 605 9.01 10.83 -2.19
C SER A 605 9.69 9.54 -2.64
N LEU A 606 10.95 9.34 -2.23
CA LEU A 606 11.71 8.14 -2.56
C LEU A 606 11.12 6.89 -1.92
N GLU A 607 10.85 6.91 -0.61
CA GLU A 607 10.23 5.78 0.09
C GLU A 607 8.83 5.46 -0.47
N TYR A 608 8.09 6.48 -0.90
CA TYR A 608 6.79 6.27 -1.54
C TYR A 608 6.93 5.65 -2.94
N LEU A 609 7.95 6.06 -3.72
CA LEU A 609 8.33 5.42 -4.98
C LEU A 609 8.82 3.97 -4.80
N GLU A 610 9.33 3.60 -3.63
CA GLU A 610 9.64 2.20 -3.27
C GLU A 610 8.36 1.37 -3.05
N GLY A 611 7.19 2.00 -2.96
CA GLY A 611 5.93 1.36 -2.64
C GLY A 611 5.76 1.10 -1.14
N LYS A 612 6.52 1.78 -0.28
CA LYS A 612 6.30 1.73 1.17
C LYS A 612 5.06 2.53 1.53
N GLU A 613 4.30 1.99 2.48
CA GLU A 613 3.24 2.75 3.13
C GLU A 613 3.87 3.73 4.13
N LEU A 614 3.68 5.04 3.89
CA LEU A 614 4.25 6.07 4.76
C LEU A 614 3.38 6.24 6.01
N PRO A 615 3.92 6.16 7.24
CA PRO A 615 3.12 6.23 8.47
C PRO A 615 2.23 7.47 8.58
N GLY A 616 2.74 8.63 8.17
CA GLY A 616 2.01 9.89 8.18
C GLY A 616 0.91 10.02 7.13
N ILE A 617 0.89 9.15 6.10
CA ILE A 617 -0.20 9.02 5.11
C ILE A 617 -1.19 7.94 5.57
N ALA A 618 -0.68 6.81 6.06
CA ALA A 618 -1.47 5.67 6.49
C ALA A 618 -2.51 6.05 7.56
N ILE A 619 -2.13 6.94 8.48
CA ILE A 619 -2.97 7.40 9.58
C ILE A 619 -4.03 8.43 9.15
N ILE A 620 -3.96 8.95 7.93
CA ILE A 620 -4.99 9.86 7.39
C ILE A 620 -6.24 9.04 7.07
N GLU A 621 -7.40 9.57 7.42
CA GLU A 621 -8.68 8.93 7.14
C GLU A 621 -8.90 8.71 5.65
N ASP A 622 -9.52 7.60 5.30
CA ASP A 622 -9.94 7.33 3.93
C ASP A 622 -11.24 8.06 3.61
N LYS A 623 -11.35 8.60 2.40
CA LYS A 623 -12.60 9.18 1.88
C LYS A 623 -13.56 8.04 1.57
N CYS A 624 -14.74 8.09 2.18
CA CYS A 624 -15.79 7.15 1.82
C CYS A 624 -16.27 7.44 0.40
N CYS A 625 -16.32 6.40 -0.43
CA CYS A 625 -16.94 6.49 -1.75
C CYS A 625 -18.46 6.68 -1.58
N ASP A 626 -19.13 7.36 -2.51
CA ASP A 626 -20.59 7.56 -2.45
C ASP A 626 -21.39 6.23 -2.45
N ASP A 627 -20.76 5.12 -2.82
CA ASP A 627 -21.30 3.75 -2.76
C ASP A 627 -20.91 2.96 -1.48
N CYS A 628 -20.29 3.61 -0.51
CA CYS A 628 -19.77 3.01 0.70
C CYS A 628 -20.67 3.38 1.89
N ASP A 629 -21.43 2.41 2.40
CA ASP A 629 -22.24 2.53 3.62
C ASP A 629 -21.33 2.72 4.85
N CYS A 630 -20.85 3.95 5.05
CA CYS A 630 -19.91 4.36 6.09
C CYS A 630 -20.65 4.99 7.28
N HIS A 631 -21.28 4.14 8.08
CA HIS A 631 -21.57 4.46 9.47
C HIS A 631 -20.86 3.44 10.36
N LYS A 632 -19.77 3.86 11.00
CA LYS A 632 -19.49 3.65 12.43
C LYS A 632 -18.16 4.24 12.85
#